data_AF-A0AAN9BL13-F1
#
_entry.id   AF-A0AAN9BL13-F1
#
_cell.length_a   1.000
_cell.length_b   1.000
_cell.length_c   1.000
_cell.angle_alpha   90.00
_cell.angle_beta   90.00
_cell.angle_gamma   90.00
#
_symmetry.space_group_name_H-M   'P 1'
#
loop_
_entity.id
_entity.type
_entity.pdbx_description
1 polymer ?
#
loop_
_entity_poly.entity_id
_entity_poly.type
_entity_poly.pdbx_seq_one_letter_code
_entity_poly.pdbx_strand_id
1 'polypeptide(L)'
;MRKLAGTSWGANEEILKRVYQGAVRPHLEYGSTAWSTAAKTHQQTLDRVQNQALRIITGSMRSTPIKTMEEVAAIQPLSQRRDAKVMVQTEKFKCLPAHPMKKRMDNLTKNRLKRSSFLHGSKRLAREHQASVPPSALPISYSDLLQPWKEDYKNLHISTTVPYVTSGDSQNDTARRTLTLAMIDERYPEDAWIHAYTDGSATNAVANGGAGVLVRSPEGHTSTAGIPTGKYCSNYAAEVQAIMQAASMIHDSESECPQVVFLSDALSALEALAGNKLPRLMEKLQELAKTRRVVLQWVPAHCGIPGNETADELAKLGAREEQPDNLVSFAEKKILVKAAMRPQSTRDAYHLLERWQQVVIIYRDI
;
A
#
# COMPACT_ATOMS: atom_id res chain seq x y z
N MET A 1 -24.62 10.02 -13.36
CA MET A 1 -23.97 9.00 -14.23
C MET A 1 -24.64 8.87 -15.59
N ARG A 2 -25.92 8.49 -15.72
CA ARG A 2 -26.58 8.33 -17.05
C ARG A 2 -26.45 9.55 -17.98
N LYS A 3 -26.56 10.76 -17.44
CA LYS A 3 -26.39 12.02 -18.19
C LYS A 3 -24.96 12.27 -18.71
N LEU A 4 -23.97 11.61 -18.13
CA LEU A 4 -22.57 11.69 -18.56
C LEU A 4 -22.20 10.60 -19.57
N ALA A 5 -23.00 9.54 -19.66
CA ALA A 5 -22.73 8.41 -20.53
C ALA A 5 -23.45 8.59 -21.88
N GLY A 6 -22.78 8.24 -22.97
CA GLY A 6 -23.36 8.24 -24.31
C GLY A 6 -22.53 7.43 -25.30
N THR A 7 -23.14 7.07 -26.42
CA THR A 7 -22.54 6.24 -27.48
C THR A 7 -21.77 7.06 -28.51
N SER A 8 -22.23 8.28 -28.82
CA SER A 8 -21.58 9.22 -29.75
C SER A 8 -20.82 10.34 -29.03
N TRP A 9 -21.31 10.78 -27.87
CA TRP A 9 -20.72 11.83 -27.05
C TRP A 9 -20.93 11.51 -25.56
N GLY A 10 -19.89 11.67 -24.73
CA GLY A 10 -19.95 11.43 -23.29
C GLY A 10 -18.61 11.02 -22.68
N ALA A 11 -18.63 10.79 -21.37
CA ALA A 11 -17.48 10.32 -20.60
C ALA A 11 -17.10 8.89 -21.00
N ASN A 12 -15.79 8.63 -21.09
CA ASN A 12 -15.26 7.28 -21.30
C ASN A 12 -15.45 6.40 -20.04
N GLU A 13 -15.18 5.10 -20.19
CA GLU A 13 -15.32 4.12 -19.12
C GLU A 13 -14.55 4.53 -17.86
N GLU A 14 -13.32 5.01 -18.04
CA GLU A 14 -12.45 5.40 -16.94
C GLU A 14 -13.03 6.56 -16.11
N ILE A 15 -13.52 7.62 -16.77
CA ILE A 15 -14.17 8.75 -16.09
C ILE A 15 -15.45 8.28 -15.39
N LEU A 16 -16.28 7.46 -16.04
CA LEU A 16 -17.51 6.94 -15.42
C LEU A 16 -17.21 6.07 -14.20
N LYS A 17 -16.16 5.23 -14.29
CA LYS A 17 -15.64 4.43 -13.18
C LYS A 17 -15.16 5.33 -12.04
N ARG A 18 -14.38 6.38 -12.32
CA ARG A 18 -13.94 7.37 -11.31
C ARG A 18 -15.13 8.05 -10.63
N VAL A 19 -16.16 8.45 -11.40
CA VAL A 19 -17.40 9.04 -10.85
C VAL A 19 -18.14 8.05 -9.94
N TYR A 20 -18.33 6.80 -10.36
CA TYR A 20 -18.94 5.79 -9.51
C TYR A 20 -18.16 5.60 -8.20
N GLN A 21 -16.85 5.42 -8.32
CA GLN A 21 -15.97 5.11 -7.21
C GLN A 21 -15.81 6.27 -6.21
N GLY A 22 -15.84 7.52 -6.69
CA GLY A 22 -15.65 8.73 -5.89
C GLY A 22 -16.95 9.34 -5.36
N ALA A 23 -18.07 9.26 -6.09
CA ALA A 23 -19.31 9.93 -5.70
C ALA A 23 -20.41 8.96 -5.26
N VAL A 24 -20.58 7.81 -5.92
CA VAL A 24 -21.70 6.89 -5.63
C VAL A 24 -21.34 5.89 -4.54
N ARG A 25 -20.24 5.16 -4.74
CA ARG A 25 -19.82 4.06 -3.87
C ARG A 25 -19.62 4.46 -2.39
N PRO A 26 -19.05 5.64 -2.04
CA PRO A 26 -18.91 6.02 -0.64
C PRO A 26 -20.24 6.06 0.12
N HIS A 27 -21.32 6.51 -0.54
CA HIS A 27 -22.66 6.54 0.05
C HIS A 27 -23.21 5.13 0.27
N LEU A 28 -22.98 4.20 -0.66
CA LEU A 28 -23.44 2.81 -0.55
C LEU A 28 -22.76 2.04 0.59
N GLU A 29 -21.54 2.42 0.95
CA GLU A 29 -20.76 1.72 1.97
C GLU A 29 -20.68 2.46 3.32
N TYR A 30 -21.36 3.59 3.44
CA TYR A 30 -21.34 4.38 4.66
C TYR A 30 -21.95 3.60 5.83
N GLY A 31 -21.22 3.49 6.93
CA GLY A 31 -21.65 2.74 8.11
C GLY A 31 -21.84 1.24 7.90
N SER A 32 -21.29 0.63 6.85
CA SER A 32 -21.55 -0.77 6.49
C SER A 32 -21.27 -1.80 7.57
N THR A 33 -20.37 -1.49 8.50
CA THR A 33 -20.03 -2.33 9.64
C THR A 33 -21.14 -2.35 10.70
N ALA A 34 -21.94 -1.29 10.81
CA ALA A 34 -23.04 -1.20 11.77
C ALA A 34 -24.25 -2.02 11.31
N TRP A 35 -24.52 -2.03 10.01
CA TRP A 35 -25.64 -2.77 9.40
C TRP A 35 -25.20 -4.07 8.69
N SER A 36 -24.00 -4.58 8.96
CA SER A 36 -23.47 -5.80 8.31
C SER A 36 -24.31 -7.05 8.55
N THR A 37 -25.12 -7.05 9.62
CA THR A 37 -26.04 -8.12 10.01
C THR A 37 -27.47 -7.90 9.52
N ALA A 38 -27.73 -6.83 8.75
CA ALA A 38 -29.03 -6.59 8.14
C ALA A 38 -29.42 -7.75 7.21
N ALA A 39 -30.72 -7.90 6.96
CA ALA A 39 -31.22 -8.94 6.07
C ALA A 39 -30.57 -8.85 4.68
N LYS A 40 -30.25 -10.00 4.09
CA LYS A 40 -29.62 -10.08 2.76
C LYS A 40 -30.41 -9.31 1.70
N THR A 41 -31.74 -9.31 1.80
CA THR A 41 -32.63 -8.56 0.92
C THR A 41 -32.35 -7.06 0.92
N HIS A 42 -32.05 -6.45 2.08
CA HIS A 42 -31.67 -5.04 2.18
C HIS A 42 -30.24 -4.77 1.72
N GLN A 43 -29.32 -5.73 1.88
CA GLN A 43 -27.97 -5.57 1.33
C GLN A 43 -28.00 -5.63 -0.21
N GLN A 44 -28.84 -6.52 -0.77
CA GLN A 44 -29.02 -6.69 -2.21
C GLN A 44 -29.64 -5.46 -2.90
N THR A 45 -30.39 -4.61 -2.20
CA THR A 45 -30.89 -3.36 -2.81
C THR A 45 -29.74 -2.41 -3.15
N LEU A 46 -28.67 -2.39 -2.33
CA LEU A 46 -27.46 -1.61 -2.61
C LEU A 46 -26.65 -2.24 -3.76
N ASP A 47 -26.57 -3.57 -3.80
CA ASP A 47 -25.90 -4.29 -4.89
C ASP A 47 -26.57 -3.99 -6.25
N ARG A 48 -27.90 -3.81 -6.29
CA ARG A 48 -28.62 -3.37 -7.50
C ARG A 48 -28.17 -1.98 -7.99
N VAL A 49 -27.79 -1.06 -7.09
CA VAL A 49 -27.26 0.25 -7.47
C VAL A 49 -25.88 0.10 -8.12
N GLN A 50 -25.01 -0.74 -7.57
CA GLN A 50 -23.73 -1.10 -8.22
C GLN A 50 -23.98 -1.71 -9.60
N ASN A 51 -24.91 -2.67 -9.73
CA ASN A 51 -25.21 -3.32 -11.01
C ASN A 51 -25.71 -2.34 -12.07
N GLN A 52 -26.48 -1.32 -11.68
CA GLN A 52 -26.88 -0.24 -12.59
C GLN A 52 -25.70 0.63 -13.01
N ALA A 53 -24.80 0.95 -12.07
CA ALA A 53 -23.59 1.70 -12.37
C ALA A 53 -22.66 0.94 -13.32
N LEU A 54 -22.47 -0.37 -13.10
CA LEU A 54 -21.68 -1.24 -13.95
C LEU A 54 -22.18 -1.20 -15.40
N ARG A 55 -23.49 -1.37 -15.62
CA ARG A 55 -24.08 -1.30 -16.97
C ARG A 55 -23.88 0.07 -17.64
N ILE A 56 -23.86 1.16 -16.87
CA ILE A 56 -23.59 2.49 -17.41
C ILE A 56 -22.11 2.64 -17.79
N ILE A 57 -21.21 2.10 -16.96
CA ILE A 57 -19.76 2.14 -17.17
C ILE A 57 -19.37 1.33 -18.40
N THR A 58 -19.79 0.06 -18.45
CA THR A 58 -19.43 -0.89 -19.51
C THR A 58 -20.29 -0.75 -20.76
N GLY A 59 -21.45 -0.09 -20.68
CA GLY A 59 -22.42 -0.04 -21.78
C GLY A 59 -23.12 -1.37 -22.06
N SER A 60 -23.02 -2.36 -21.16
CA SER A 60 -23.53 -3.71 -21.37
C SER A 60 -25.06 -3.80 -21.34
N MET A 61 -25.60 -4.78 -22.07
CA MET A 61 -27.03 -5.10 -22.08
C MET A 61 -27.56 -5.47 -20.69
N ARG A 62 -28.88 -5.39 -20.47
CA ARG A 62 -29.51 -5.75 -19.19
C ARG A 62 -29.35 -7.25 -18.85
N SER A 63 -29.18 -8.11 -19.85
CA SER A 63 -28.97 -9.55 -19.70
C SER A 63 -27.53 -9.94 -19.31
N THR A 64 -26.55 -9.04 -19.50
CA THR A 64 -25.14 -9.35 -19.22
C THR A 64 -24.94 -9.74 -17.75
N PRO A 65 -24.24 -10.87 -17.47
CA PRO A 65 -23.95 -11.31 -16.11
C PRO A 65 -23.20 -10.26 -15.30
N ILE A 66 -23.55 -10.12 -14.02
CA ILE A 66 -22.96 -9.11 -13.12
C ILE A 66 -21.47 -9.37 -12.91
N LYS A 67 -21.09 -10.62 -12.66
CA LYS A 67 -19.70 -11.02 -12.40
C LYS A 67 -18.78 -10.62 -13.55
N THR A 68 -19.20 -10.86 -14.80
CA THR A 68 -18.47 -10.45 -16.00
C THR A 68 -18.29 -8.94 -16.07
N MET A 69 -19.32 -8.16 -15.74
CA MET A 69 -19.19 -6.69 -15.71
C MET A 69 -18.27 -6.21 -14.58
N GLU A 70 -18.25 -6.88 -13.43
CA GLU A 70 -17.34 -6.58 -12.32
C GLU A 70 -15.88 -6.83 -12.70
N GLU A 71 -15.62 -7.92 -13.42
CA GLU A 71 -14.30 -8.28 -13.98
C GLU A 71 -13.87 -7.25 -15.04
N VAL A 72 -14.71 -7.03 -16.07
CA VAL A 72 -14.44 -6.08 -17.16
C VAL A 72 -14.24 -4.65 -16.66
N ALA A 73 -15.10 -4.17 -15.77
CA ALA A 73 -14.94 -2.81 -15.23
C ALA A 73 -13.81 -2.74 -14.18
N ALA A 74 -13.20 -3.87 -13.81
CA ALA A 74 -12.30 -4.02 -12.65
C ALA A 74 -12.88 -3.30 -11.41
N ILE A 75 -14.13 -3.61 -11.09
CA ILE A 75 -14.88 -3.12 -9.93
C ILE A 75 -15.21 -4.32 -9.04
N GLN A 76 -14.65 -4.32 -7.84
CA GLN A 76 -14.90 -5.37 -6.85
C GLN A 76 -16.38 -5.43 -6.43
N PRO A 77 -16.94 -6.64 -6.21
CA PRO A 77 -18.29 -6.81 -5.67
C PRO A 77 -18.53 -6.05 -4.38
N LEU A 78 -19.68 -5.36 -4.28
CA LEU A 78 -19.99 -4.54 -3.11
C LEU A 78 -20.11 -5.39 -1.83
N SER A 79 -20.54 -6.67 -1.95
CA SER A 79 -20.55 -7.64 -0.86
C SER A 79 -19.17 -7.88 -0.25
N GLN A 80 -18.18 -8.21 -1.08
CA GLN A 80 -16.80 -8.43 -0.64
C GLN A 80 -16.20 -7.18 0.01
N ARG A 81 -16.58 -6.00 -0.49
CA ARG A 81 -16.14 -4.72 0.09
C ARG A 81 -16.71 -4.48 1.48
N ARG A 82 -17.97 -4.84 1.71
CA ARG A 82 -18.59 -4.80 3.04
C ARG A 82 -17.91 -5.78 4.00
N ASP A 83 -17.63 -6.99 3.54
CA ASP A 83 -16.92 -8.00 4.34
C ASP A 83 -15.50 -7.55 4.70
N ALA A 84 -14.76 -6.93 3.77
CA ALA A 84 -13.45 -6.34 4.03
C ALA A 84 -13.53 -5.24 5.10
N LYS A 85 -14.57 -4.40 5.07
CA LYS A 85 -14.80 -3.38 6.12
C LYS A 85 -15.10 -4.01 7.48
N VAL A 86 -15.87 -5.10 7.52
CA VAL A 86 -16.13 -5.85 8.76
C VAL A 86 -14.82 -6.39 9.33
N MET A 87 -13.98 -7.02 8.51
CA MET A 87 -12.67 -7.54 8.95
C MET A 87 -11.75 -6.42 9.46
N VAL A 88 -11.61 -5.32 8.72
CA VAL A 88 -10.80 -4.16 9.16
C VAL A 88 -11.31 -3.62 10.51
N GLN A 89 -12.63 -3.52 10.68
CA GLN A 89 -13.22 -3.04 11.93
C GLN A 89 -13.00 -4.02 13.10
N THR A 90 -13.09 -5.32 12.85
CA THR A 90 -12.78 -6.37 13.83
C THR A 90 -11.33 -6.25 14.30
N GLU A 91 -10.38 -6.12 13.38
CA GLU A 91 -8.97 -5.96 13.72
C GLU A 91 -8.72 -4.67 14.50
N LYS A 92 -9.40 -3.57 14.13
CA LYS A 92 -9.34 -2.32 14.89
C LYS A 92 -9.80 -2.52 16.34
N PHE A 93 -10.90 -3.24 16.56
CA PHE A 93 -11.38 -3.53 17.92
C PHE A 93 -10.41 -4.39 18.74
N LYS A 94 -9.74 -5.37 18.11
CA LYS A 94 -8.71 -6.18 18.78
C LYS A 94 -7.48 -5.36 19.17
N CYS A 95 -7.07 -4.46 18.28
CA CYS A 95 -5.87 -3.64 18.47
C CYS A 95 -6.07 -2.47 19.44
N LEU A 96 -7.30 -2.11 19.84
CA LEU A 96 -7.56 -1.00 20.76
C LEU A 96 -7.76 -1.49 22.21
N PRO A 97 -6.76 -1.36 23.11
CA PRO A 97 -6.83 -1.95 24.45
C PRO A 97 -8.01 -1.46 25.30
N ALA A 98 -8.32 -0.17 25.24
CA ALA A 98 -9.37 0.46 26.04
C ALA A 98 -10.78 0.35 25.42
N HIS A 99 -10.93 -0.26 24.23
CA HIS A 99 -12.21 -0.23 23.52
C HIS A 99 -13.19 -1.28 24.07
N PRO A 100 -14.47 -0.94 24.36
CA PRO A 100 -15.45 -1.87 24.92
C PRO A 100 -15.67 -3.14 24.09
N MET A 101 -15.53 -3.03 22.77
CA MET A 101 -15.64 -4.17 21.85
C MET A 101 -14.48 -5.17 21.96
N LYS A 102 -13.30 -4.80 22.48
CA LYS A 102 -12.15 -5.70 22.55
C LYS A 102 -12.48 -6.97 23.35
N LYS A 103 -12.95 -6.80 24.60
CA LYS A 103 -13.41 -7.92 25.44
C LYS A 103 -14.50 -8.77 24.78
N ARG A 104 -15.37 -8.16 23.98
CA ARG A 104 -16.44 -8.89 23.28
C ARG A 104 -15.93 -9.66 22.06
N MET A 105 -14.79 -9.30 21.46
CA MET A 105 -14.19 -10.04 20.35
C MET A 105 -13.66 -11.40 20.80
N ASP A 106 -13.22 -11.49 22.06
CA ASP A 106 -12.68 -12.73 22.65
C ASP A 106 -13.79 -13.73 23.01
N ASN A 107 -15.00 -13.25 23.30
CA ASN A 107 -16.14 -14.09 23.68
C ASN A 107 -16.50 -15.13 22.61
N LEU A 108 -17.00 -16.29 23.03
CA LEU A 108 -17.59 -17.27 22.13
C LEU A 108 -18.91 -16.76 21.52
N THR A 109 -19.18 -17.15 20.27
CA THR A 109 -20.45 -16.83 19.62
C THR A 109 -21.55 -17.69 20.23
N LYS A 110 -22.50 -17.07 20.93
CA LYS A 110 -23.69 -17.75 21.44
C LYS A 110 -24.69 -17.88 20.28
N ASN A 111 -24.88 -19.10 19.76
CA ASN A 111 -25.83 -19.41 18.69
C ASN A 111 -27.31 -19.43 19.16
N ARG A 112 -27.64 -18.68 20.22
CA ARG A 112 -28.96 -18.76 20.88
C ARG A 112 -30.09 -18.12 20.05
N LEU A 113 -29.77 -17.23 19.10
CA LEU A 113 -30.75 -16.55 18.26
C LEU A 113 -30.50 -16.89 16.79
N LYS A 114 -31.58 -17.02 15.99
CA LYS A 114 -31.51 -17.21 14.52
C LYS A 114 -30.86 -16.02 13.78
N ARG A 115 -30.63 -14.88 14.45
CA ARG A 115 -30.03 -13.67 13.85
C ARG A 115 -28.51 -13.70 14.01
N SER A 116 -27.80 -13.49 12.89
CA SER A 116 -26.35 -13.31 12.90
C SER A 116 -25.96 -12.03 13.63
N SER A 117 -24.97 -12.11 14.52
CA SER A 117 -24.36 -10.96 15.17
C SER A 117 -23.09 -10.51 14.44
N PHE A 118 -22.61 -9.30 14.73
CA PHE A 118 -21.33 -8.82 14.20
C PHE A 118 -20.19 -9.79 14.51
N LEU A 119 -20.15 -10.32 15.75
CA LEU A 119 -19.16 -11.29 16.19
C LEU A 119 -19.23 -12.61 15.39
N HIS A 120 -20.43 -13.05 15.04
CA HIS A 120 -20.61 -14.24 14.21
C HIS A 120 -20.07 -13.99 12.79
N GLY A 121 -20.43 -12.85 12.18
CA GLY A 121 -19.92 -12.47 10.86
C GLY A 121 -18.40 -12.33 10.85
N SER A 122 -17.82 -11.68 11.86
CA SER A 122 -16.37 -11.47 11.95
C SER A 122 -15.60 -12.77 12.15
N LYS A 123 -16.09 -13.69 13.00
CA LYS A 123 -15.42 -14.99 13.21
C LYS A 123 -15.53 -15.89 11.99
N ARG A 124 -16.64 -15.84 11.25
CA ARG A 124 -16.76 -16.54 9.97
C ARG A 124 -15.72 -16.03 8.97
N LEU A 125 -15.68 -14.72 8.74
CA LEU A 125 -14.72 -14.10 7.82
C LEU A 125 -13.25 -14.35 8.23
N ALA A 126 -12.96 -14.33 9.53
CA ALA A 126 -11.62 -14.64 10.03
C ALA A 126 -11.20 -16.09 9.74
N ARG A 127 -12.13 -17.05 9.75
CA ARG A 127 -11.85 -18.44 9.37
C ARG A 127 -11.66 -18.59 7.86
N GLU A 128 -12.52 -17.94 7.09
CA GLU A 128 -12.46 -17.96 5.61
C GLU A 128 -11.12 -17.43 5.08
N HIS A 129 -10.51 -16.46 5.78
CA HIS A 129 -9.26 -15.80 5.36
C HIS A 129 -8.06 -16.04 6.30
N GLN A 130 -8.09 -17.10 7.11
CA GLN A 130 -7.05 -17.37 8.12
C GLN A 130 -5.64 -17.58 7.53
N ALA A 131 -5.54 -18.11 6.31
CA ALA A 131 -4.27 -18.36 5.64
C ALA A 131 -3.61 -17.09 5.08
N SER A 132 -4.39 -16.04 4.82
CA SER A 132 -3.94 -14.83 4.11
C SER A 132 -3.78 -13.61 5.03
N VAL A 133 -4.31 -13.67 6.25
CA VAL A 133 -4.29 -12.56 7.20
C VAL A 133 -3.62 -13.02 8.50
N PRO A 134 -2.64 -12.26 9.04
CA PRO A 134 -1.93 -12.65 10.25
C PRO A 134 -2.87 -12.79 11.45
N PRO A 135 -2.62 -13.75 12.36
CA PRO A 135 -3.51 -14.03 13.48
C PRO A 135 -3.57 -12.87 14.48
N SER A 136 -2.42 -12.23 14.74
CA SER A 136 -2.29 -11.15 15.71
C SER A 136 -1.77 -9.86 15.05
N ALA A 137 -1.93 -8.75 15.74
CA ALA A 137 -1.38 -7.44 15.35
C ALA A 137 -0.97 -6.68 16.60
N LEU A 138 -0.03 -5.75 16.43
CA LEU A 138 0.39 -4.86 17.49
C LEU A 138 -0.80 -3.99 17.96
N PRO A 139 -0.91 -3.73 19.27
CA PRO A 139 -1.90 -2.81 19.78
C PRO A 139 -1.67 -1.41 19.18
N ILE A 140 -2.76 -0.74 18.82
CA ILE A 140 -2.72 0.67 18.41
C ILE A 140 -2.39 1.45 19.67
N SER A 141 -1.21 2.08 19.65
CA SER A 141 -0.87 3.12 20.61
C SER A 141 -1.13 4.48 19.99
N TYR A 142 -1.83 5.33 20.70
CA TYR A 142 -1.97 6.74 20.34
C TYR A 142 -0.87 7.61 20.99
N SER A 143 0.02 7.00 21.78
CA SER A 143 1.18 7.69 22.38
C SER A 143 2.12 8.29 21.35
N ASP A 144 2.14 7.73 20.13
CA ASP A 144 3.12 8.04 19.09
C ASP A 144 2.66 9.15 18.14
N LEU A 145 1.54 9.82 18.44
CA LEU A 145 1.29 11.15 17.87
C LEU A 145 2.23 12.12 18.58
N LEU A 146 3.52 12.02 18.23
CA LEU A 146 4.54 13.00 18.56
C LEU A 146 3.95 14.39 18.29
N GLN A 147 4.04 15.21 19.32
CA GLN A 147 3.61 16.59 19.34
C GLN A 147 4.26 17.34 18.17
N PRO A 148 3.52 17.75 17.12
CA PRO A 148 4.10 18.35 15.91
C PRO A 148 4.86 19.66 16.15
N TRP A 149 4.76 20.22 17.35
CA TRP A 149 5.42 21.45 17.79
C TRP A 149 6.73 21.23 18.55
N LYS A 150 7.15 19.97 18.74
CA LYS A 150 8.42 19.67 19.41
C LYS A 150 9.53 19.47 18.38
N GLU A 151 10.30 20.56 18.26
CA GLU A 151 11.64 20.67 17.69
C GLU A 151 11.75 20.74 16.16
N ASP A 152 12.15 21.92 15.68
CA ASP A 152 12.68 22.12 14.33
C ASP A 152 14.07 21.47 14.23
N TYR A 153 14.13 20.23 13.76
CA TYR A 153 15.41 19.58 13.48
C TYR A 153 16.00 20.11 12.18
N LYS A 154 16.77 21.19 12.27
CA LYS A 154 17.46 21.84 11.13
C LYS A 154 18.35 20.89 10.31
N ASN A 155 18.78 19.77 10.91
CA ASN A 155 19.70 18.82 10.30
C ASN A 155 19.00 17.69 9.52
N LEU A 156 17.67 17.59 9.54
CA LEU A 156 16.91 16.58 8.81
C LEU A 156 16.15 17.21 7.65
N HIS A 157 16.47 16.80 6.42
CA HIS A 157 15.80 17.31 5.21
C HIS A 157 15.20 16.17 4.39
N ILE A 158 13.97 16.34 3.92
CA ILE A 158 13.28 15.37 3.06
C ILE A 158 12.96 16.05 1.73
N SER A 159 13.49 15.50 0.64
CA SER A 159 13.29 15.96 -0.74
C SER A 159 12.60 14.86 -1.54
N THR A 160 11.38 15.14 -2.00
CA THR A 160 10.53 14.19 -2.75
C THR A 160 10.57 14.41 -4.26
N THR A 161 11.50 15.23 -4.74
CA THR A 161 11.60 15.61 -6.16
C THR A 161 13.04 15.54 -6.64
N VAL A 162 13.20 15.16 -7.91
CA VAL A 162 14.45 15.35 -8.64
C VAL A 162 14.24 16.49 -9.64
N PRO A 163 15.14 17.50 -9.71
CA PRO A 163 15.02 18.57 -10.69
C PRO A 163 14.87 18.03 -12.11
N TYR A 164 13.93 18.61 -12.87
CA TYR A 164 13.65 18.28 -14.27
C TYR A 164 13.11 16.86 -14.54
N VAL A 165 12.92 16.03 -13.52
CA VAL A 165 12.23 14.74 -13.63
C VAL A 165 10.74 14.96 -13.43
N THR A 166 9.94 14.65 -14.44
CA THR A 166 8.48 14.79 -14.39
C THR A 166 7.81 13.43 -14.13
N SER A 167 6.75 13.44 -13.32
CA SER A 167 5.90 12.26 -13.11
C SER A 167 5.01 12.01 -14.32
N GLY A 168 5.45 11.15 -15.26
CA GLY A 168 4.67 10.68 -16.40
C GLY A 168 5.51 9.89 -17.41
N ASP A 169 4.86 9.04 -18.22
CA ASP A 169 5.47 8.23 -19.31
C ASP A 169 6.13 9.06 -20.43
N SER A 170 6.20 10.38 -20.29
CA SER A 170 6.77 11.27 -21.30
C SER A 170 8.30 11.33 -21.31
N GLN A 171 8.97 10.93 -20.22
CA GLN A 171 10.43 10.95 -20.13
C GLN A 171 11.02 9.55 -20.17
N ASN A 172 11.98 9.34 -21.08
CA ASN A 172 12.73 8.09 -21.21
C ASN A 172 13.55 7.80 -19.94
N ASP A 173 13.66 6.52 -19.56
CA ASP A 173 14.42 5.99 -18.43
C ASP A 173 15.87 6.50 -18.43
N THR A 174 16.50 6.58 -19.60
CA THR A 174 17.85 7.13 -19.75
C THR A 174 17.93 8.59 -19.29
N ALA A 175 16.95 9.42 -19.65
CA ALA A 175 16.92 10.82 -19.23
C ALA A 175 16.73 10.93 -17.71
N ARG A 176 15.83 10.14 -17.13
CA ARG A 176 15.59 10.10 -15.69
C ARG A 176 16.84 9.68 -14.92
N ARG A 177 17.55 8.66 -15.42
CA ARG A 177 18.83 8.19 -14.88
C ARG A 177 19.89 9.29 -14.93
N THR A 178 20.14 9.88 -16.10
CA THR A 178 21.18 10.90 -16.27
C THR A 178 20.94 12.11 -15.39
N LEU A 179 19.70 12.63 -15.35
CA LEU A 179 19.34 13.77 -14.50
C LEU A 179 19.50 13.46 -13.01
N THR A 180 19.14 12.25 -12.59
CA THR A 180 19.25 11.85 -11.18
C THR A 180 20.69 11.64 -10.77
N LEU A 181 21.51 10.98 -11.61
CA LEU A 181 22.94 10.81 -11.33
C LEU A 181 23.67 12.15 -11.28
N ALA A 182 23.37 13.08 -12.19
CA ALA A 182 23.93 14.42 -12.16
C ALA A 182 23.55 15.18 -10.88
N MET A 183 22.30 15.04 -10.41
CA MET A 183 21.85 15.64 -9.15
C MET A 183 22.56 15.03 -7.94
N ILE A 184 22.75 13.70 -7.92
CA ILE A 184 23.45 13.01 -6.84
C ILE A 184 24.91 13.49 -6.78
N ASP A 185 25.60 13.54 -7.92
CA ASP A 185 26.99 14.00 -8.02
C ASP A 185 27.16 15.46 -7.59
N GLU A 186 26.26 16.34 -8.03
CA GLU A 186 26.32 17.78 -7.69
C GLU A 186 25.99 18.06 -6.21
N ARG A 187 24.97 17.39 -5.66
CA ARG A 187 24.44 17.72 -4.32
C ARG A 187 25.01 16.86 -3.20
N TYR A 188 25.40 15.63 -3.51
CA TYR A 188 25.88 14.64 -2.55
C TYR A 188 27.16 13.95 -3.06
N PRO A 189 28.29 14.67 -3.20
CA PRO A 189 29.55 14.09 -3.68
C PRO A 189 29.97 12.85 -2.88
N GLU A 190 30.46 11.81 -3.57
CA GLU A 190 30.85 10.52 -2.97
C GLU A 190 32.00 10.65 -1.95
N ASP A 191 32.84 11.67 -2.06
CA ASP A 191 33.97 11.95 -1.16
C ASP A 191 33.57 12.72 0.11
N ALA A 192 32.33 13.19 0.20
CA ALA A 192 31.84 13.99 1.33
C ALA A 192 30.60 13.40 2.03
N TRP A 193 29.85 12.52 1.37
CA TRP A 193 28.58 11.99 1.87
C TRP A 193 28.58 10.47 2.00
N ILE A 194 28.02 9.97 3.09
CA ILE A 194 27.57 8.57 3.15
C ILE A 194 26.33 8.44 2.25
N HIS A 195 26.38 7.52 1.28
CA HIS A 195 25.23 7.16 0.46
C HIS A 195 24.58 5.89 0.97
N ALA A 196 23.32 5.98 1.39
CA ALA A 196 22.51 4.84 1.77
C ALA A 196 21.38 4.63 0.75
N TYR A 197 21.55 3.67 -0.15
CA TYR A 197 20.50 3.23 -1.07
C TYR A 197 19.61 2.20 -0.38
N THR A 198 18.29 2.36 -0.51
CA THR A 198 17.32 1.49 0.16
C THR A 198 16.15 1.16 -0.73
N ASP A 199 15.75 -0.11 -0.75
CA ASP A 199 14.55 -0.58 -1.43
C ASP A 199 13.81 -1.66 -0.62
N GLY A 200 12.52 -1.83 -0.89
CA GLY A 200 11.65 -2.81 -0.27
C GLY A 200 10.88 -3.66 -1.29
N SER A 201 10.94 -4.97 -1.12
CA SER A 201 10.23 -5.93 -1.97
C SER A 201 9.26 -6.75 -1.14
N ALA A 202 8.10 -7.08 -1.70
CA ALA A 202 7.23 -8.14 -1.18
C ALA A 202 6.60 -8.96 -2.31
N THR A 203 6.54 -10.26 -2.10
CA THR A 203 5.88 -11.22 -2.98
C THR A 203 4.40 -10.90 -3.12
N ASN A 204 3.92 -10.75 -4.35
CA ASN A 204 2.54 -10.34 -4.66
C ASN A 204 2.12 -9.05 -3.92
N ALA A 205 3.09 -8.18 -3.61
CA ALA A 205 2.94 -6.92 -2.86
C ALA A 205 2.46 -7.02 -1.40
N VAL A 206 2.29 -8.23 -0.82
CA VAL A 206 1.75 -8.41 0.55
C VAL A 206 2.29 -9.61 1.34
N ALA A 207 3.21 -10.40 0.80
CA ALA A 207 3.77 -11.57 1.47
C ALA A 207 5.29 -11.62 1.34
N ASN A 208 5.98 -12.26 2.29
CA ASN A 208 7.43 -12.48 2.28
C ASN A 208 8.21 -11.22 1.87
N GLY A 209 8.27 -10.25 2.78
CA GLY A 209 8.92 -8.98 2.49
C GLY A 209 10.43 -9.05 2.68
N GLY A 210 11.19 -8.28 1.91
CA GLY A 210 12.62 -8.09 2.08
C GLY A 210 12.98 -6.62 1.99
N ALA A 211 13.87 -6.19 2.88
CA ALA A 211 14.47 -4.86 2.88
C ALA A 211 15.90 -4.96 2.35
N GLY A 212 16.21 -4.18 1.32
CA GLY A 212 17.54 -4.11 0.73
C GLY A 212 18.21 -2.80 1.09
N VAL A 213 19.47 -2.88 1.53
CA VAL A 213 20.25 -1.73 1.97
C VAL A 213 21.66 -1.83 1.42
N LEU A 214 22.13 -0.74 0.80
CA LEU A 214 23.52 -0.53 0.40
C LEU A 214 24.00 0.79 1.00
N VAL A 215 24.98 0.74 1.89
CA VAL A 215 25.64 1.91 2.48
C VAL A 215 27.06 2.00 1.93
N ARG A 216 27.43 3.15 1.38
CA ARG A 216 28.79 3.48 0.95
C ARG A 216 29.30 4.68 1.72
N SER A 217 30.45 4.54 2.37
CA SER A 217 31.12 5.67 3.03
C SER A 217 32.15 6.32 2.12
N PRO A 218 32.46 7.61 2.33
CA PRO A 218 33.54 8.30 1.61
C PRO A 218 34.92 7.66 1.79
N GLU A 219 35.14 6.92 2.88
CA GLU A 219 36.41 6.23 3.12
C GLU A 219 36.56 4.95 2.27
N GLY A 220 35.58 4.65 1.40
CA GLY A 220 35.58 3.48 0.52
C GLY A 220 34.97 2.22 1.13
N HIS A 221 34.46 2.28 2.37
CA HIS A 221 33.77 1.15 2.98
C HIS A 221 32.37 0.97 2.38
N THR A 222 32.04 -0.27 2.03
CA THR A 222 30.70 -0.63 1.51
C THR A 222 30.09 -1.71 2.40
N SER A 223 28.88 -1.45 2.88
CA SER A 223 28.10 -2.37 3.70
C SER A 223 26.77 -2.66 3.02
N THR A 224 26.41 -3.92 2.87
CA THR A 224 25.17 -4.35 2.23
C THR A 224 24.37 -5.27 3.14
N ALA A 225 23.04 -5.17 3.09
CA ALA A 225 22.16 -6.09 3.80
C ALA A 225 20.89 -6.38 2.97
N GLY A 226 20.52 -7.66 2.89
CA GLY A 226 19.19 -8.11 2.50
C GLY A 226 18.54 -8.72 3.72
N ILE A 227 17.43 -8.15 4.19
CA ILE A 227 16.85 -8.48 5.51
C ILE A 227 15.42 -8.96 5.31
N PRO A 228 15.05 -10.16 5.83
CA PRO A 228 13.67 -10.62 5.80
C PRO A 228 12.83 -9.79 6.76
N THR A 229 11.75 -9.20 6.25
CA THR A 229 10.87 -8.29 7.02
C THR A 229 9.60 -8.99 7.53
N GLY A 230 9.37 -10.23 7.09
CA GLY A 230 8.36 -11.11 7.64
C GLY A 230 7.39 -11.65 6.60
N LYS A 231 6.68 -12.72 7.00
CA LYS A 231 5.75 -13.45 6.13
C LYS A 231 4.60 -12.59 5.61
N TYR A 232 4.15 -11.63 6.42
CA TYR A 232 3.04 -10.73 6.12
C TYR A 232 3.55 -9.29 6.06
N CYS A 233 3.99 -8.86 4.89
CA CYS A 233 4.62 -7.56 4.70
C CYS A 233 4.24 -7.00 3.33
N SER A 234 3.81 -5.74 3.28
CA SER A 234 3.61 -5.00 2.04
C SER A 234 4.92 -4.38 1.54
N ASN A 235 5.00 -4.08 0.24
CA ASN A 235 6.15 -3.33 -0.31
C ASN A 235 6.40 -2.05 0.50
N TYR A 236 5.35 -1.29 0.79
CA TYR A 236 5.44 -0.07 1.62
C TYR A 236 6.05 -0.34 3.00
N ALA A 237 5.67 -1.43 3.67
CA ALA A 237 6.26 -1.77 4.95
C ALA A 237 7.74 -2.19 4.82
N ALA A 238 8.08 -2.94 3.77
CA ALA A 238 9.46 -3.31 3.46
C ALA A 238 10.35 -2.09 3.15
N GLU A 239 9.84 -1.13 2.37
CA GLU A 239 10.51 0.14 2.05
C GLU A 239 10.82 0.94 3.33
N VAL A 240 9.84 1.07 4.23
CA VAL A 240 10.03 1.74 5.53
C VAL A 240 11.05 1.00 6.40
N GLN A 241 11.03 -0.34 6.39
CA GLN A 241 12.02 -1.14 7.10
C GLN A 241 13.43 -0.95 6.50
N ALA A 242 13.57 -0.85 5.18
CA ALA A 242 14.87 -0.63 4.55
C ALA A 242 15.53 0.67 5.00
N ILE A 243 14.78 1.78 5.03
CA ILE A 243 15.28 3.06 5.57
C ILE A 243 15.65 2.92 7.06
N MET A 244 14.81 2.23 7.84
CA MET A 244 15.05 2.03 9.27
C MET A 244 16.30 1.17 9.54
N GLN A 245 16.58 0.19 8.69
CA GLN A 245 17.77 -0.67 8.78
C GLN A 245 19.02 0.06 8.34
N ALA A 246 18.95 0.81 7.23
CA ALA A 246 20.03 1.69 6.81
C ALA A 246 20.41 2.71 7.90
N ALA A 247 19.41 3.29 8.57
CA ALA A 247 19.65 4.18 9.70
C ALA A 247 20.37 3.47 10.86
N SER A 248 20.02 2.21 11.14
CA SER A 248 20.74 1.40 12.14
C SER A 248 22.18 1.16 11.72
N MET A 249 22.40 0.67 10.50
CA MET A 249 23.74 0.36 10.00
C MET A 249 24.66 1.59 10.03
N ILE A 250 24.11 2.77 9.72
CA ILE A 250 24.85 4.03 9.77
C ILE A 250 25.10 4.47 11.22
N HIS A 251 24.13 4.28 12.13
CA HIS A 251 24.33 4.58 13.55
C HIS A 251 25.43 3.73 14.17
N ASP A 252 25.46 2.43 13.82
CA ASP A 252 26.41 1.44 14.34
C ASP A 252 27.77 1.50 13.62
N SER A 253 27.89 2.30 12.55
CA SER A 253 29.15 2.45 11.81
C SER A 253 30.14 3.39 12.51
N GLU A 254 31.42 3.04 12.42
CA GLU A 254 32.54 3.85 12.95
C GLU A 254 32.87 5.09 12.09
N SER A 255 32.16 5.32 10.97
CA SER A 255 32.45 6.45 10.09
C SER A 255 32.16 7.79 10.77
N GLU A 256 33.17 8.66 10.77
CA GLU A 256 33.07 10.02 11.32
C GLU A 256 32.42 11.00 10.33
N CYS A 257 31.98 10.54 9.16
CA CYS A 257 31.38 11.39 8.15
C CYS A 257 30.14 12.12 8.71
N PRO A 258 30.12 13.47 8.65
CA PRO A 258 29.05 14.27 9.26
C PRO A 258 27.80 14.34 8.39
N GLN A 259 27.81 13.81 7.16
CA GLN A 259 26.71 13.97 6.20
C GLN A 259 26.27 12.62 5.63
N VAL A 260 24.96 12.39 5.63
CA VAL A 260 24.36 11.18 5.09
C VAL A 260 23.16 11.50 4.21
N VAL A 261 23.07 10.83 3.07
CA VAL A 261 21.90 10.86 2.19
C VAL A 261 21.33 9.46 2.05
N PHE A 262 20.03 9.33 2.35
CA PHE A 262 19.23 8.16 2.04
C PHE A 262 18.60 8.36 0.67
N LEU A 263 18.92 7.46 -0.25
CA LEU A 263 18.43 7.45 -1.63
C LEU A 263 17.42 6.31 -1.75
N SER A 264 16.15 6.65 -1.89
CA SER A 264 15.06 5.67 -1.96
C SER A 264 14.04 6.05 -3.02
N ASP A 265 13.51 5.07 -3.72
CA ASP A 265 12.43 5.25 -4.70
C ASP A 265 11.02 5.18 -4.09
N ALA A 266 10.93 4.88 -2.80
CA ALA A 266 9.73 4.82 -1.97
C ALA A 266 9.10 6.21 -1.71
N LEU A 267 8.64 6.89 -2.76
CA LEU A 267 8.03 8.23 -2.67
C LEU A 267 6.94 8.30 -1.60
N SER A 268 6.10 7.26 -1.55
CA SER A 268 4.99 7.19 -0.60
C SER A 268 5.46 7.08 0.87
N ALA A 269 6.60 6.44 1.12
CA ALA A 269 7.20 6.36 2.45
C ALA A 269 7.80 7.72 2.86
N LEU A 270 8.46 8.42 1.93
CA LEU A 270 9.01 9.76 2.16
C LEU A 270 7.93 10.82 2.41
N GLU A 271 6.84 10.79 1.65
CA GLU A 271 5.67 11.65 1.89
C GLU A 271 4.98 11.36 3.22
N ALA A 272 4.88 10.07 3.59
CA ALA A 272 4.34 9.67 4.88
C ALA A 272 5.23 10.13 6.05
N LEU A 273 6.55 10.07 5.88
CA LEU A 273 7.51 10.57 6.85
C LEU A 273 7.42 12.09 7.01
N ALA A 274 7.40 12.84 5.89
CA ALA A 274 7.22 14.29 5.89
C ALA A 274 5.88 14.72 6.52
N GLY A 275 4.84 13.89 6.38
CA GLY A 275 3.56 14.07 7.04
C GLY A 275 3.47 13.55 8.48
N ASN A 276 4.59 13.20 9.13
CA ASN A 276 4.67 12.66 10.49
C ASN A 276 3.81 11.41 10.74
N LYS A 277 3.63 10.57 9.72
CA LYS A 277 2.84 9.32 9.81
C LYS A 277 3.67 8.11 10.22
N LEU A 278 5.00 8.26 10.31
CA LEU A 278 5.97 7.21 10.62
C LEU A 278 6.82 7.59 11.85
N PRO A 279 6.21 7.69 13.06
CA PRO A 279 6.88 8.25 14.24
C PRO A 279 8.14 7.48 14.68
N ARG A 280 8.13 6.14 14.58
CA ARG A 280 9.30 5.32 14.94
C ARG A 280 10.49 5.53 14.00
N LEU A 281 10.21 5.65 12.69
CA LEU A 281 11.25 5.96 11.72
C LEU A 281 11.77 7.38 11.92
N MET A 282 10.85 8.32 12.16
CA MET A 282 11.19 9.72 12.44
C MET A 282 12.10 9.84 13.68
N GLU A 283 11.77 9.18 14.78
CA GLU A 283 12.59 9.16 16.01
C GLU A 283 14.02 8.69 15.74
N LYS A 284 14.18 7.59 14.98
CA LYS A 284 15.48 7.04 14.63
C LYS A 284 16.30 7.96 13.72
N LEU A 285 15.65 8.60 12.74
CA LEU A 285 16.30 9.58 11.87
C LEU A 285 16.67 10.86 12.62
N GLN A 286 15.84 11.28 13.58
CA GLN A 286 16.13 12.41 14.48
C GLN A 286 17.32 12.10 15.39
N GLU A 287 17.43 10.88 15.89
CA GLU A 287 18.59 10.44 16.66
C GLU A 287 19.88 10.53 15.84
N LEU A 288 19.87 10.07 14.58
CA LEU A 288 20.98 10.29 13.66
C LEU A 288 21.25 11.78 13.38
N ALA A 289 20.18 12.59 13.27
CA ALA A 289 20.29 14.02 12.97
C ALA A 289 20.90 14.86 14.12
N LYS A 290 21.06 14.27 15.33
CA LYS A 290 21.76 14.92 16.45
C LYS A 290 23.26 15.07 16.18
N THR A 291 23.87 14.13 15.47
CA THR A 291 25.31 14.09 15.21
C THR A 291 25.66 14.32 13.74
N ARG A 292 24.72 14.06 12.82
CA ARG A 292 24.94 14.16 11.37
C ARG A 292 23.89 15.05 10.70
N ARG A 293 24.23 15.59 9.54
CA ARG A 293 23.26 16.14 8.59
C ARG A 293 22.64 14.98 7.82
N VAL A 294 21.33 14.81 7.98
CA VAL A 294 20.55 13.71 7.38
C VAL A 294 19.67 14.25 6.26
N VAL A 295 19.84 13.70 5.06
CA VAL A 295 18.98 13.99 3.92
C VAL A 295 18.30 12.72 3.45
N LEU A 296 16.99 12.79 3.18
CA LEU A 296 16.28 11.75 2.45
C LEU A 296 15.91 12.31 1.10
N GLN A 297 16.42 11.70 0.03
CA GLN A 297 16.22 12.12 -1.34
C GLN A 297 15.51 11.01 -2.12
N TRP A 298 14.35 11.36 -2.68
CA TRP A 298 13.67 10.48 -3.61
C TRP A 298 14.47 10.31 -4.91
N VAL A 299 14.53 9.07 -5.42
CA VAL A 299 15.09 8.73 -6.72
C VAL A 299 14.09 7.91 -7.56
N PRO A 300 14.05 8.01 -8.89
CA PRO A 300 13.14 7.22 -9.70
C PRO A 300 13.51 5.73 -9.72
N ALA A 301 12.52 4.87 -9.46
CA ALA A 301 12.64 3.42 -9.60
C ALA A 301 12.90 2.98 -11.05
N HIS A 302 13.55 1.82 -11.20
CA HIS A 302 13.71 1.07 -12.45
C HIS A 302 14.24 1.88 -13.65
N CYS A 303 15.11 2.85 -13.39
CA CYS A 303 15.78 3.60 -14.46
C CYS A 303 17.27 3.26 -14.58
N GLY A 304 17.76 2.24 -13.85
CA GLY A 304 19.15 1.79 -13.94
C GLY A 304 20.13 2.64 -13.14
N ILE A 305 19.71 3.22 -12.01
CA ILE A 305 20.61 3.88 -11.05
C ILE A 305 21.35 2.77 -10.28
N PRO A 306 22.68 2.62 -10.42
CA PRO A 306 23.37 1.42 -9.93
C PRO A 306 23.12 1.11 -8.45
N GLY A 307 23.17 2.11 -7.56
CA GLY A 307 22.93 1.89 -6.13
C GLY A 307 21.48 1.47 -5.81
N ASN A 308 20.50 2.00 -6.54
CA ASN A 308 19.09 1.63 -6.37
C ASN A 308 18.83 0.21 -6.87
N GLU A 309 19.38 -0.16 -8.03
CA GLU A 309 19.23 -1.52 -8.57
C GLU A 309 19.89 -2.56 -7.63
N THR A 310 21.04 -2.24 -7.04
CA THR A 310 21.65 -3.11 -6.02
C THR A 310 20.76 -3.26 -4.77
N ALA A 311 20.14 -2.17 -4.30
CA ALA A 311 19.22 -2.23 -3.18
C ALA A 311 17.98 -3.09 -3.51
N ASP A 312 17.41 -2.97 -4.72
CA ASP A 312 16.30 -3.80 -5.20
C ASP A 312 16.67 -5.29 -5.25
N GLU A 313 17.86 -5.62 -5.75
CA GLU A 313 18.36 -7.00 -5.73
C GLU A 313 18.49 -7.54 -4.30
N LEU A 314 19.05 -6.77 -3.38
CA LEU A 314 19.17 -7.14 -1.96
C LEU A 314 17.80 -7.32 -1.30
N ALA A 315 16.83 -6.46 -1.62
CA ALA A 315 15.46 -6.57 -1.13
C ALA A 315 14.80 -7.87 -1.63
N LYS A 316 15.00 -8.22 -2.90
CA LYS A 316 14.55 -9.50 -3.48
C LYS A 316 15.22 -10.71 -2.84
N LEU A 317 16.49 -10.61 -2.47
CA LEU A 317 17.20 -11.66 -1.73
C LEU A 317 16.60 -11.84 -0.32
N GLY A 318 16.42 -10.74 0.44
CA GLY A 318 15.79 -10.80 1.76
C GLY A 318 14.36 -11.36 1.74
N ALA A 319 13.61 -11.13 0.66
CA ALA A 319 12.27 -11.69 0.46
C ALA A 319 12.27 -13.21 0.20
N ARG A 320 13.39 -13.77 -0.24
CA ARG A 320 13.56 -15.22 -0.51
C ARG A 320 14.09 -16.00 0.69
N GLU A 321 14.63 -15.31 1.70
CA GLU A 321 15.09 -15.92 2.95
C GLU A 321 13.94 -16.43 3.81
N GLU A 322 14.29 -17.21 4.84
CA GLU A 322 13.34 -17.68 5.84
C GLU A 322 12.70 -16.49 6.56
N GLN A 323 11.38 -16.39 6.45
CA GLN A 323 10.65 -15.22 6.91
C GLN A 323 10.28 -15.34 8.40
N PRO A 324 10.59 -14.32 9.23
CA PRO A 324 10.17 -14.30 10.61
C PRO A 324 8.65 -14.15 10.73
N ASP A 325 8.06 -14.76 11.76
CA ASP A 325 6.64 -14.60 12.10
C ASP A 325 6.44 -13.36 12.99
N ASN A 326 6.59 -12.19 12.37
CA ASN A 326 6.51 -10.90 13.06
C ASN A 326 5.06 -10.43 13.23
N LEU A 327 4.81 -9.75 14.36
CA LEU A 327 3.56 -9.03 14.55
C LEU A 327 3.49 -7.82 13.61
N VAL A 328 2.38 -7.69 12.89
CA VAL A 328 2.15 -6.56 11.98
C VAL A 328 1.42 -5.41 12.68
N SER A 329 1.63 -4.19 12.20
CA SER A 329 0.86 -3.03 12.63
C SER A 329 -0.61 -3.14 12.17
N PHE A 330 -1.52 -2.39 12.81
CA PHE A 330 -2.91 -2.30 12.33
C PHE A 330 -3.01 -1.74 10.90
N ALA A 331 -2.17 -0.77 10.56
CA ALA A 331 -2.14 -0.17 9.22
C ALA A 331 -1.78 -1.23 8.17
N GLU A 332 -0.76 -2.04 8.45
CA GLU A 332 -0.34 -3.15 7.60
C GLU A 332 -1.44 -4.22 7.51
N LYS A 333 -2.02 -4.62 8.64
CA LYS A 333 -3.12 -5.59 8.66
C LYS A 333 -4.33 -5.14 7.84
N LYS A 334 -4.63 -3.84 7.81
CA LYS A 334 -5.67 -3.26 6.95
C LYS A 334 -5.35 -3.40 5.47
N ILE A 335 -4.08 -3.31 5.07
CA ILE A 335 -3.63 -3.54 3.69
C ILE A 335 -3.80 -5.02 3.35
N LEU A 336 -3.32 -5.92 4.20
CA LEU A 336 -3.42 -7.37 4.03
C LEU A 336 -4.87 -7.85 3.89
N VAL A 337 -5.78 -7.37 4.75
CA VAL A 337 -7.21 -7.68 4.66
C VAL A 337 -7.79 -7.21 3.32
N LYS A 338 -7.43 -6.02 2.86
CA LYS A 338 -7.91 -5.53 1.56
C LYS A 338 -7.36 -6.37 0.41
N ALA A 339 -6.11 -6.81 0.48
CA ALA A 339 -5.49 -7.64 -0.54
C ALA A 339 -6.12 -9.03 -0.59
N ALA A 340 -6.31 -9.68 0.57
CA ALA A 340 -6.97 -10.99 0.68
C ALA A 340 -8.42 -10.99 0.15
N MET A 341 -9.09 -9.84 0.17
CA MET A 341 -10.46 -9.67 -0.29
C MET A 341 -10.55 -9.24 -1.76
N ARG A 342 -9.45 -8.81 -2.39
CA ARG A 342 -9.46 -8.44 -3.81
C ARG A 342 -9.57 -9.71 -4.65
N PRO A 343 -10.48 -9.77 -5.63
CA PRO A 343 -10.47 -10.84 -6.60
C PRO A 343 -9.14 -10.82 -7.37
N GLN A 344 -8.57 -12.00 -7.63
CA GLN A 344 -7.40 -12.12 -8.49
C GLN A 344 -7.79 -11.64 -9.88
N SER A 345 -7.17 -10.54 -10.33
CA SER A 345 -7.36 -10.02 -11.67
C SER A 345 -6.63 -10.92 -12.65
N THR A 346 -7.31 -11.88 -13.25
CA THR A 346 -6.87 -12.42 -14.54
C THR A 346 -7.05 -11.30 -15.55
N ARG A 347 -5.95 -10.66 -15.98
CA ARG A 347 -5.99 -9.77 -17.13
C ARG A 347 -6.34 -10.62 -18.35
N ASP A 348 -7.62 -10.66 -18.71
CA ASP A 348 -8.05 -11.31 -19.93
C ASP A 348 -7.89 -10.35 -21.13
N ALA A 349 -7.70 -10.92 -22.32
CA ALA A 349 -7.43 -10.22 -23.59
C ALA A 349 -8.49 -9.15 -23.95
N TYR A 350 -9.65 -9.17 -23.30
CA TYR A 350 -10.72 -8.18 -23.43
C TYR A 350 -10.26 -6.73 -23.20
N HIS A 351 -9.31 -6.51 -22.29
CA HIS A 351 -8.82 -5.15 -21.96
C HIS A 351 -7.87 -4.55 -23.00
N LEU A 352 -7.51 -5.30 -24.05
CA LEU A 352 -6.70 -4.82 -25.18
C LEU A 352 -7.56 -4.34 -26.36
N LEU A 353 -8.89 -4.40 -26.23
CA LEU A 353 -9.83 -4.16 -27.32
C LEU A 353 -10.46 -2.77 -27.25
N GLU A 354 -10.71 -2.18 -28.41
CA GLU A 354 -11.46 -0.93 -28.55
C GLU A 354 -12.94 -1.13 -28.21
N ARG A 355 -13.63 -0.05 -27.80
CA ARG A 355 -15.00 -0.12 -27.24
C ARG A 355 -16.03 -0.79 -28.17
N TRP A 356 -15.84 -0.71 -29.49
CA TRP A 356 -16.71 -1.39 -30.45
C TRP A 356 -16.40 -2.89 -30.60
N GLN A 357 -15.15 -3.31 -30.37
CA GLN A 357 -14.70 -4.71 -30.40
C GLN A 357 -15.13 -5.46 -29.13
N GLN A 358 -15.15 -4.75 -28.00
CA GLN A 358 -15.61 -5.24 -26.69
C GLN A 358 -17.10 -5.63 -26.67
N VAL A 359 -17.92 -5.07 -27.56
CA VAL A 359 -19.36 -5.38 -27.67
C VAL A 359 -19.60 -6.69 -28.44
N VAL A 360 -18.67 -7.11 -29.30
CA VAL A 360 -18.83 -8.26 -30.20
C VAL A 360 -18.53 -9.60 -29.52
N ILE A 361 -17.64 -9.64 -28.52
CA ILE A 361 -17.17 -10.90 -27.93
C ILE A 361 -18.18 -11.58 -27.00
N ILE A 362 -19.17 -10.84 -26.46
CA ILE A 362 -20.24 -11.43 -25.62
C ILE A 362 -21.11 -12.42 -26.42
N TYR A 363 -20.96 -12.48 -27.75
CA TYR A 363 -21.74 -13.35 -28.65
C TYR A 363 -21.06 -14.67 -29.05
N ARG A 364 -19.81 -14.95 -28.67
CA ARG A 364 -19.08 -16.14 -29.18
C ARG A 364 -18.96 -17.35 -28.26
N ASP A 365 -19.36 -17.23 -26.99
CA ASP A 365 -19.28 -18.34 -26.02
C ASP A 365 -20.64 -18.84 -25.50
N ILE A 366 -21.68 -18.78 -26.34
CA ILE A 366 -22.93 -19.55 -26.20
C ILE A 366 -23.05 -20.40 -27.47
#